data_AF-A0A0L0BPW2-F1
#
_entry.id   AF-A0A0L0BPW2-F1
#
_cell.length_a   1.000
_cell.length_b   1.000
_cell.length_c   1.000
_cell.angle_alpha   90.00
_cell.angle_beta   90.00
_cell.angle_gamma   90.00
#
_symmetry.space_group_name_H-M   'P 1'
#
loop_
_entity.id
_entity.type
_entity.pdbx_description
1 polymer ?
#
loop_
_entity_poly.entity_id
_entity_poly.type
_entity_poly.pdbx_seq_one_letter_code
_entity_poly.pdbx_strand_id
1 'polypeptide(L)'
;MFYINEIGQLPLLSCCGSDITITNSNQTSNEVSNWVNTNPSYSYNFDIKNILSKTVTGIDILENYEKNNMLTDIDQNNVVRIFIDNIIMNGIKMDVKVMTAAAQAITFVFPNENEYTYFIPRSAKKMHLENYMTDTIMKNTGARPWT
;
A
#
# COMPACT_ATOMS: atom_id res chain seq x y z
N MET A 1 -9.14 -21.68 55.88
CA MET A 1 -8.72 -20.26 55.82
C MET A 1 -8.58 -19.91 54.35
N PHE A 2 -9.65 -19.37 53.76
CA PHE A 2 -9.71 -18.91 52.38
C PHE A 2 -10.51 -17.61 52.42
N TYR A 3 -9.90 -16.51 52.00
CA TYR A 3 -10.59 -15.25 51.76
C TYR A 3 -10.61 -14.99 50.27
N ILE A 4 -11.82 -14.91 49.73
CA ILE A 4 -12.14 -14.28 48.44
C ILE A 4 -12.66 -12.88 48.81
N ASN A 5 -12.15 -11.83 48.15
CA ASN A 5 -12.75 -10.50 48.00
C ASN A 5 -12.04 -9.85 46.79
N GLU A 6 -12.68 -9.78 45.63
CA GLU A 6 -13.52 -8.68 45.13
C GLU A 6 -12.77 -7.59 44.32
N ILE A 7 -13.06 -7.61 43.01
CA ILE A 7 -13.41 -6.51 42.09
C ILE A 7 -12.65 -5.16 42.14
N GLY A 8 -11.91 -4.90 41.04
CA GLY A 8 -11.94 -3.67 40.23
C GLY A 8 -11.76 -2.29 40.86
N GLN A 9 -10.64 -1.63 40.56
CA GLN A 9 -10.58 -0.18 40.32
C GLN A 9 -9.26 0.24 39.64
N LEU A 10 -9.38 0.91 38.50
CA LEU A 10 -8.27 1.63 37.82
C LEU A 10 -8.03 2.98 38.53
N PRO A 11 -6.79 3.38 38.83
CA PRO A 11 -6.50 4.76 39.16
C PRO A 11 -6.20 5.60 37.90
N LEU A 12 -7.20 6.43 37.62
CA LEU A 12 -7.28 7.72 36.94
C LEU A 12 -5.96 8.42 36.53
N LEU A 13 -5.95 8.89 35.27
CA LEU A 13 -5.04 9.89 34.73
C LEU A 13 -5.09 11.18 35.56
N SER A 14 -3.94 11.53 36.14
CA SER A 14 -3.69 12.82 36.78
C SER A 14 -3.11 13.80 35.77
N CYS A 15 -3.92 14.78 35.34
CA CYS A 15 -3.43 15.98 34.68
C CYS A 15 -3.70 17.15 35.62
N CYS A 16 -2.67 17.65 36.28
CA CYS A 16 -2.74 18.92 37.00
C CYS A 16 -2.67 20.08 35.98
N GLY A 17 -3.75 20.86 35.89
CA GLY A 17 -3.64 22.31 35.70
C GLY A 17 -3.48 22.94 37.09
N SER A 18 -2.88 24.11 37.30
CA SER A 18 -2.73 25.33 36.50
C SER A 18 -1.34 25.94 36.82
N ASP A 19 -0.77 26.84 36.02
CA ASP A 19 -1.08 28.27 36.16
C ASP A 19 -1.05 29.02 34.82
N ILE A 20 -2.18 29.68 34.57
CA ILE A 20 -2.42 30.63 33.49
C ILE A 20 -1.97 32.01 34.00
N THR A 21 -0.96 32.60 33.36
CA THR A 21 -0.73 34.05 33.46
C THR A 21 -1.20 34.68 32.16
N ILE A 22 -2.37 35.33 32.20
CA ILE A 22 -2.87 36.18 31.11
C ILE A 22 -2.30 37.57 31.32
N THR A 23 -1.63 38.13 30.31
CA THR A 23 -1.44 39.58 30.23
C THR A 23 -1.67 40.07 28.80
N ASN A 24 -2.78 40.79 28.67
CA ASN A 24 -3.19 41.73 27.63
C ASN A 24 -3.35 41.27 26.18
N SER A 25 -4.63 41.06 25.88
CA SER A 25 -5.33 41.28 24.61
C SER A 25 -4.83 42.47 23.80
N ASN A 26 -4.51 42.23 22.52
CA ASN A 26 -5.14 42.91 21.40
C ASN A 26 -5.13 41.97 20.18
N GLN A 27 -6.33 41.74 19.67
CA GLN A 27 -6.66 40.91 18.52
C GLN A 27 -5.85 41.32 17.28
N THR A 28 -5.40 40.36 16.48
CA THR A 28 -5.97 40.11 15.14
C THR A 28 -5.28 38.95 14.43
N SER A 29 -6.05 37.87 14.24
CA SER A 29 -6.13 37.03 13.04
C SER A 29 -4.83 36.69 12.30
N ASN A 30 -4.32 35.47 12.52
CA ASN A 30 -3.78 34.59 11.47
C ASN A 30 -3.36 33.23 12.07
N GLU A 31 -4.34 32.38 12.42
CA GLU A 31 -4.08 30.95 12.60
C GLU A 31 -5.18 30.17 11.86
N VAL A 32 -5.14 30.28 10.54
CA VAL A 32 -5.78 29.31 9.66
C VAL A 32 -4.71 28.31 9.23
N SER A 33 -5.06 27.04 9.36
CA SER A 33 -4.44 25.87 8.72
C SER A 33 -3.00 25.56 9.10
N ASN A 34 -2.82 24.77 10.17
CA ASN A 34 -1.84 23.69 10.14
C ASN A 34 -2.43 22.44 10.83
N TRP A 35 -3.60 22.02 10.36
CA TRP A 35 -3.90 20.59 10.34
C TRP A 35 -3.06 19.98 9.21
N VAL A 36 -1.75 19.86 9.46
CA VAL A 36 -0.90 19.04 8.61
C VAL A 36 -1.49 17.65 8.72
N ASN A 37 -2.11 17.20 7.63
CA ASN A 37 -2.53 15.81 7.42
C ASN A 37 -1.33 14.93 7.74
N THR A 38 -1.24 14.42 8.96
CA THR A 38 -0.43 13.27 9.29
C THR A 38 -1.14 12.07 8.68
N ASN A 39 -1.10 11.98 7.34
CA ASN A 39 -1.25 10.70 6.68
C ASN A 39 -0.09 9.86 7.21
N PRO A 40 -0.31 8.80 7.98
CA PRO A 40 0.75 7.85 8.26
C PRO A 40 1.26 7.36 6.90
N SER A 41 2.47 7.77 6.55
CA SER A 41 3.22 7.19 5.44
C SER A 41 3.61 5.79 5.88
N TYR A 42 2.67 4.85 5.76
CA TYR A 42 2.99 3.44 5.85
C TYR A 42 3.81 3.11 4.61
N SER A 43 5.13 3.19 4.73
CA SER A 43 6.03 2.58 3.76
C SER A 43 5.92 1.07 3.97
N TYR A 44 5.01 0.44 3.25
CA TYR A 44 4.93 -1.02 3.21
C TYR A 44 6.17 -1.52 2.48
N ASN A 45 7.13 -2.06 3.22
CA ASN A 45 8.33 -2.68 2.66
C ASN A 45 8.14 -4.20 2.66
N PHE A 46 7.73 -4.74 1.51
CA PHE A 46 7.56 -6.17 1.32
C PHE A 46 8.87 -6.80 0.82
N ASP A 47 9.43 -7.71 1.61
CA ASP A 47 10.53 -8.56 1.16
C ASP A 47 9.98 -9.74 0.35
N ILE A 48 9.73 -9.50 -0.95
CA ILE A 48 9.15 -10.50 -1.85
C ILE A 48 10.03 -11.74 -1.96
N LYS A 49 11.36 -11.60 -1.95
CA LYS A 49 12.27 -12.76 -2.01
C LYS A 49 12.09 -13.65 -0.79
N ASN A 50 12.07 -13.07 0.41
CA ASN A 50 11.83 -13.82 1.65
C ASN A 50 10.43 -14.42 1.73
N ILE A 51 9.41 -13.75 1.17
CA ILE A 51 8.04 -14.30 1.12
C ILE A 51 8.01 -15.53 0.20
N LEU A 52 8.60 -15.46 -0.99
CA LEU A 52 8.63 -16.56 -1.95
C LEU A 52 9.45 -17.75 -1.44
N SER A 53 10.61 -17.48 -0.81
CA SER A 53 11.52 -18.53 -0.31
C SER A 53 10.94 -19.40 0.81
N LYS A 54 9.79 -19.03 1.38
CA LYS A 54 9.08 -19.83 2.40
C LYS A 54 8.24 -20.94 1.79
N THR A 55 8.08 -20.98 0.48
CA THR A 55 7.22 -21.93 -0.22
C THR A 55 8.02 -22.66 -1.30
N VAL A 56 7.71 -23.94 -1.52
CA VAL A 56 8.37 -24.72 -2.58
C VAL A 56 8.15 -24.06 -3.94
N THR A 57 6.90 -23.70 -4.26
CA THR A 57 6.56 -23.02 -5.50
C THR A 57 7.28 -21.68 -5.65
N GLY A 58 7.44 -20.89 -4.58
CA GLY A 58 8.16 -19.63 -4.64
C GLY A 58 9.66 -19.80 -4.86
N ILE A 59 10.28 -20.86 -4.33
CA ILE A 59 11.67 -21.22 -4.62
C ILE A 59 11.82 -21.56 -6.11
N ASP A 60 10.93 -22.40 -6.65
CA ASP A 60 10.95 -22.78 -8.07
C ASP A 60 10.84 -21.56 -8.99
N ILE A 61 9.97 -20.60 -8.63
CA ILE A 61 9.80 -19.34 -9.38
C ILE A 61 11.10 -18.52 -9.38
N LEU A 62 11.74 -18.38 -8.21
CA LEU A 62 12.99 -17.63 -8.09
C LEU A 62 14.10 -18.27 -8.92
N GLU A 63 14.23 -19.59 -8.89
CA GLU A 63 15.21 -20.32 -9.70
C GLU A 63 14.92 -20.22 -11.20
N ASN A 64 13.65 -20.35 -11.60
CA ASN A 64 13.26 -20.25 -13.00
C ASN A 64 13.53 -18.84 -13.54
N TYR A 65 13.28 -17.81 -12.73
CA TYR A 65 13.60 -16.44 -13.09
C TYR A 65 15.11 -16.22 -13.18
N GLU A 66 15.90 -16.73 -12.25
CA GLU A 66 17.37 -16.62 -12.31
C GLU A 66 17.95 -17.25 -13.58
N LYS A 67 17.38 -18.37 -14.03
CA LYS A 67 17.81 -19.10 -15.24
C LYS A 67 17.36 -18.42 -16.54
N ASN A 68 16.13 -17.91 -16.59
CA ASN A 68 15.48 -17.46 -17.83
C ASN A 68 15.29 -15.93 -17.92
N ASN A 69 15.53 -15.21 -16.82
CA ASN A 69 15.27 -13.78 -16.65
C ASN A 69 13.83 -13.35 -16.98
N MET A 70 12.87 -14.27 -16.93
CA MET A 70 11.47 -14.04 -17.27
C MET A 70 10.57 -14.92 -16.41
N LEU A 71 9.39 -14.40 -16.04
CA LEU A 71 8.33 -15.18 -15.44
C LEU A 71 7.36 -15.65 -16.52
N THR A 72 6.83 -16.86 -16.35
CA THR A 72 5.67 -17.32 -17.13
C THR A 72 4.37 -16.80 -16.52
N ASP A 73 3.27 -16.83 -17.27
CA ASP A 73 1.94 -16.49 -16.74
C ASP A 73 1.57 -17.32 -15.50
N ILE A 74 2.02 -18.58 -15.45
CA ILE A 74 1.79 -19.47 -14.30
C ILE A 74 2.58 -18.96 -13.09
N ASP A 75 3.85 -18.59 -13.29
CA ASP A 75 4.70 -18.05 -12.23
C ASP A 75 4.13 -16.73 -11.69
N GLN A 76 3.72 -15.82 -12.58
CA GLN A 76 3.09 -14.55 -12.20
C GLN A 76 1.86 -14.77 -11.31
N ASN A 77 0.96 -15.69 -11.71
CA ASN A 77 -0.22 -16.03 -10.91
C ASN A 77 0.15 -16.62 -9.54
N ASN A 78 1.18 -17.46 -9.50
CA ASN A 78 1.66 -18.06 -8.26
C ASN A 78 2.30 -17.02 -7.33
N VAL A 79 3.06 -16.06 -7.86
CA VAL A 79 3.61 -14.93 -7.08
C VAL A 79 2.48 -14.17 -6.38
N VAL A 80 1.43 -13.82 -7.13
CA VAL A 80 0.26 -13.10 -6.58
C VAL A 80 -0.40 -13.92 -5.48
N ARG A 81 -0.63 -15.21 -5.71
CA ARG A 81 -1.27 -16.10 -4.74
C ARG A 81 -0.46 -16.20 -3.45
N ILE A 82 0.83 -16.52 -3.55
CA ILE A 82 1.74 -16.63 -2.39
C ILE A 82 1.73 -15.33 -1.59
N PHE A 83 1.75 -14.20 -2.29
CA PHE A 83 1.74 -12.89 -1.66
C PHE A 83 0.43 -12.58 -0.93
N ILE A 84 -0.72 -12.84 -1.56
CA ILE A 84 -2.04 -12.66 -0.94
C ILE A 84 -2.19 -13.56 0.29
N ASP A 85 -1.76 -14.82 0.19
CA ASP A 85 -1.77 -15.77 1.30
C ASP A 85 -0.93 -15.22 2.46
N ASN A 86 0.26 -14.66 2.17
CA ASN A 86 1.10 -14.02 3.18
C ASN A 86 0.42 -12.79 3.82
N ILE A 87 -0.30 -11.96 3.07
CA ILE A 87 -1.08 -10.83 3.62
C ILE A 87 -2.14 -11.34 4.59
N ILE A 88 -2.91 -12.36 4.19
CA ILE A 88 -4.00 -12.93 4.98
C ILE A 88 -3.45 -13.54 6.27
N MET A 89 -2.38 -14.34 6.17
CA MET A 89 -1.74 -14.98 7.33
C MET A 89 -1.18 -13.98 8.35
N ASN A 90 -0.70 -12.82 7.88
CA ASN A 90 -0.19 -11.76 8.76
C ASN A 90 -1.28 -10.79 9.25
N GLY A 91 -2.56 -11.02 8.91
CA GLY A 91 -3.67 -10.15 9.30
C GLY A 91 -3.59 -8.74 8.71
N ILE A 92 -2.88 -8.55 7.60
CA ILE A 92 -2.72 -7.25 6.96
C ILE A 92 -4.02 -6.94 6.21
N LYS A 93 -4.62 -5.79 6.50
CA LYS A 93 -5.82 -5.33 5.79
C LYS A 93 -5.48 -5.01 4.33
N MET A 94 -6.19 -5.64 3.40
CA MET A 94 -6.08 -5.33 1.97
C MET A 94 -6.67 -3.95 1.66
N ASP A 95 -5.80 -3.02 1.28
CA ASP A 95 -6.08 -1.66 0.78
C ASP A 95 -5.40 -1.52 -0.59
N VAL A 96 -5.94 -0.66 -1.45
CA VAL A 96 -5.26 -0.17 -2.66
C VAL A 96 -3.80 0.19 -2.40
N LYS A 97 -3.48 0.92 -1.33
CA LYS A 97 -2.09 1.29 -1.00
C LYS A 97 -1.19 0.08 -0.77
N VAL A 98 -1.71 -0.93 -0.08
CA VAL A 98 -1.01 -2.19 0.21
C VAL A 98 -0.74 -2.94 -1.10
N MET A 99 -1.76 -3.06 -1.95
CA MET A 99 -1.64 -3.77 -3.23
C MET A 99 -0.75 -3.04 -4.24
N THR A 100 -0.74 -1.70 -4.24
CA THR A 100 0.19 -0.90 -5.04
C THR A 100 1.63 -1.11 -4.57
N ALA A 101 1.89 -1.01 -3.26
CA ALA A 101 3.23 -1.24 -2.72
C ALA A 101 3.72 -2.67 -2.98
N ALA A 102 2.80 -3.64 -2.94
CA ALA A 102 3.10 -5.02 -3.31
C ALA A 102 3.53 -5.18 -4.76
N ALA A 103 2.75 -4.64 -5.70
CA ALA A 103 3.06 -4.71 -7.12
C ALA A 103 4.44 -4.07 -7.43
N GLN A 104 4.76 -2.95 -6.79
CA GLN A 104 6.07 -2.30 -6.90
C GLN A 104 7.21 -3.14 -6.30
N ALA A 105 6.98 -3.77 -5.15
CA ALA A 105 7.97 -4.65 -4.55
C ALA A 105 8.24 -5.89 -5.43
N ILE A 106 7.21 -6.40 -6.12
CA ILE A 106 7.35 -7.52 -7.05
C ILE A 106 8.21 -7.11 -8.25
N THR A 107 7.94 -5.95 -8.88
CA THR A 107 8.75 -5.48 -10.03
C THR A 107 10.18 -5.11 -9.64
N PHE A 108 10.43 -4.77 -8.37
CA PHE A 108 11.80 -4.61 -7.88
C PHE A 108 12.58 -5.93 -7.86
N VAL A 109 11.92 -7.05 -7.56
CA VAL A 109 12.53 -8.39 -7.59
C VAL A 109 12.60 -8.96 -9.01
N PHE A 110 11.63 -8.62 -9.85
CA PHE A 110 11.53 -9.07 -11.24
C PHE A 110 11.47 -7.86 -12.19
N PRO A 111 12.62 -7.25 -12.55
CA PRO A 111 12.67 -5.98 -13.29
C PRO A 111 12.03 -5.99 -14.69
N ASN A 112 11.81 -7.16 -15.28
CA ASN A 112 11.16 -7.30 -16.59
C ASN A 112 9.63 -7.31 -16.52
N GLU A 113 9.07 -7.32 -15.31
CA GLU A 113 7.63 -7.34 -15.07
C GLU A 113 7.05 -5.92 -15.00
N ASN A 114 5.72 -5.83 -15.10
CA ASN A 114 4.99 -4.57 -15.00
C ASN A 114 4.10 -4.56 -13.74
N GLU A 115 4.07 -3.44 -13.01
CA GLU A 115 3.22 -3.28 -11.83
C GLU A 115 1.72 -3.51 -12.14
N TYR A 116 1.27 -3.13 -13.34
CA TYR A 116 -0.11 -3.31 -13.80
C TYR A 116 -0.47 -4.77 -14.09
N THR A 117 0.51 -5.66 -14.23
CA THR A 117 0.28 -7.12 -14.30
C THR A 117 -0.27 -7.64 -12.98
N TYR A 118 0.22 -7.09 -11.86
CA TYR A 118 -0.09 -7.59 -10.52
C TYR A 118 -1.21 -6.84 -9.84
N PHE A 119 -1.38 -5.55 -10.12
CA PHE A 119 -2.47 -4.78 -9.55
C PHE A 119 -2.90 -3.60 -10.43
N ILE A 120 -4.21 -3.53 -10.70
CA ILE A 120 -4.83 -2.39 -11.38
C ILE A 120 -5.87 -1.78 -10.42
N PRO A 121 -5.63 -0.57 -9.86
CA PRO A 121 -6.60 0.06 -9.00
C PRO A 121 -7.87 0.42 -9.77
N ARG A 122 -9.04 0.27 -9.12
CA ARG A 122 -10.33 0.55 -9.75
C ARG A 122 -10.44 1.98 -10.30
N SER A 123 -9.80 2.94 -9.65
CA SER A 123 -9.75 4.34 -10.11
C SER A 123 -8.96 4.52 -11.41
N ALA A 124 -7.89 3.72 -11.62
CA ALA A 124 -7.06 3.80 -12.82
C ALA A 124 -7.68 3.09 -14.03
N LYS A 125 -8.62 2.15 -13.81
CA LYS A 125 -9.38 1.53 -14.93
C LYS A 125 -10.11 2.56 -15.78
N LYS A 126 -10.49 3.72 -15.23
CA LYS A 126 -11.12 4.80 -16.01
C LYS A 126 -10.11 5.50 -16.93
N MET A 127 -8.92 5.84 -16.42
CA MET A 127 -7.86 6.52 -17.19
C MET A 127 -7.17 5.60 -18.21
N HIS A 128 -6.87 4.35 -17.86
CA HIS A 128 -6.19 3.44 -18.80
C HIS A 128 -7.11 3.06 -19.97
N LEU A 129 -8.42 2.93 -19.73
CA LEU A 129 -9.40 2.70 -20.79
C LEU A 129 -9.57 3.96 -21.68
N GLU A 130 -9.56 5.15 -21.09
CA GLU A 130 -9.57 6.42 -21.84
C GLU A 130 -8.33 6.56 -22.74
N ASN A 131 -7.13 6.28 -22.24
CA ASN A 131 -5.89 6.33 -23.02
C ASN A 131 -5.82 5.26 -24.12
N TYR A 132 -6.30 4.04 -23.85
CA TYR A 132 -6.37 2.98 -24.86
C TYR A 132 -7.40 3.31 -25.96
N MET A 133 -8.50 3.98 -25.60
CA MET A 133 -9.50 4.44 -26.57
C MET A 133 -9.01 5.62 -27.40
N THR A 134 -8.26 6.58 -26.82
CA THR A 134 -7.68 7.70 -27.59
C THR A 134 -6.66 7.22 -28.61
N ASP A 135 -5.79 6.27 -28.26
CA ASP A 135 -4.80 5.73 -29.19
C ASP A 135 -5.44 4.93 -30.33
N THR A 136 -6.54 4.23 -30.04
CA THR A 136 -7.30 3.47 -31.05
C THR A 136 -8.08 4.39 -31.99
N ILE A 137 -8.65 5.49 -31.48
CA ILE A 137 -9.33 6.50 -32.30
C ILE A 137 -8.32 7.27 -33.16
N MET A 138 -7.16 7.66 -32.63
CA MET A 138 -6.14 8.38 -33.39
C MET A 138 -5.52 7.54 -34.51
N LYS A 139 -5.32 6.23 -34.30
CA LYS A 139 -4.83 5.31 -35.33
C LYS A 139 -5.86 5.02 -36.43
N ASN A 140 -7.16 5.02 -36.11
CA ASN A 140 -8.22 4.71 -37.08
C ASN A 140 -8.81 5.93 -37.80
N THR A 141 -8.66 7.16 -37.29
CA THR A 141 -9.28 8.36 -37.89
C THR A 141 -8.35 9.18 -38.78
N GLY A 142 -7.05 8.88 -38.83
CA GLY A 142 -6.10 9.58 -39.72
C GLY A 142 -6.05 11.10 -39.52
N ALA A 143 -6.53 11.60 -38.38
CA ALA A 143 -6.62 13.02 -38.10
C ALA A 143 -5.23 13.59 -37.83
N ARG A 144 -4.62 14.21 -38.84
CA ARG A 144 -3.43 15.04 -38.65
C ARG A 144 -3.83 16.30 -37.84
N PRO A 145 -3.06 16.69 -36.82
CA PRO A 145 -3.29 17.95 -36.13
C PRO A 145 -3.04 19.09 -37.12
N TRP A 146 -4.00 20.00 -37.23
CA TRP A 146 -3.85 21.25 -37.99
C TRP A 146 -2.79 22.09 -37.28
N THR A 147 -1.62 22.20 -37.91
CA THR A 147 -0.60 23.21 -37.60
C THR A 147 -1.06 24.58 -37.99
#